data_AF-A0A4R3JPH9-F1
#
_entry.id   AF-A0A4R3JPH9-F1
#
_cell.length_a   1.000
_cell.length_b   1.000
_cell.length_c   1.000
_cell.angle_alpha   90.00
_cell.angle_beta   90.00
_cell.angle_gamma   90.00
#
_symmetry.space_group_name_H-M   'P 1'
#
loop_
_entity.id
_entity.type
_entity.pdbx_description
1 polymer ?
#
loop_
_entity_poly.entity_id
_entity_poly.type
_entity_poly.pdbx_seq_one_letter_code
_entity_poly.pdbx_strand_id
1 'polypeptide(L)'
;MKKEERLRREGMAYALRVAKEKGIEALESDMKARGILELPLAMKSYDGMRELYNMLAMRIVSTIKTTTLWTLYDKYGWRKKRIGDFEKELNRVCADCLELDRFGGSYVKVSDYAAELKETCDVDLNFEILSQIDEENTKARGQYISVEAVAEILRNAGLDEVADEIIRKVEENR
;
A
#
# COMPACT_ATOMS: atom_id res chain seq x y z
N MET A 1 31.18 28.66 1.04
CA MET A 1 29.75 28.48 1.40
C MET A 1 29.64 27.21 2.23
N LYS A 2 29.00 27.26 3.41
CA LYS A 2 28.85 26.07 4.26
C LYS A 2 27.89 25.06 3.60
N LYS A 3 28.10 23.75 3.82
CA LYS A 3 27.29 22.67 3.22
C LYS A 3 25.79 22.88 3.43
N GLU A 4 25.38 23.24 4.64
CA GLU A 4 23.99 23.54 5.00
C GLU A 4 23.42 24.75 4.24
N GLU A 5 24.23 25.79 4.05
CA GLU A 5 23.80 26.99 3.33
C GLU A 5 23.55 26.69 1.85
N ARG A 6 24.36 25.83 1.24
CA ARG A 6 24.14 25.35 -0.13
C ARG A 6 22.84 24.57 -0.25
N LEU A 7 22.58 23.63 0.67
CA LEU A 7 21.37 22.82 0.68
C LEU A 7 20.10 23.67 0.86
N ARG A 8 20.14 24.68 1.73
CA ARG A 8 19.03 25.64 1.89
C ARG A 8 18.73 26.40 0.59
N ARG A 9 19.77 26.88 -0.11
CA ARG A 9 19.61 27.57 -1.40
C ARG A 9 19.07 26.67 -2.50
N GLU A 10 19.53 25.42 -2.57
CA GLU A 10 19.02 24.41 -3.51
C GLU A 10 17.54 24.11 -3.27
N GLY A 11 17.12 23.98 -2.00
CA GLY A 11 15.71 23.80 -1.64
C GLY A 11 14.84 24.98 -2.05
N MET A 12 15.29 26.22 -1.80
CA MET A 12 14.56 27.43 -2.21
C MET A 12 14.45 27.53 -3.75
N ALA A 13 15.52 27.20 -4.48
CA ALA A 13 15.51 27.22 -5.95
C ALA A 13 14.58 26.15 -6.53
N TYR A 14 14.55 24.96 -5.93
CA TYR A 14 13.63 23.89 -6.32
C TYR A 14 12.17 24.28 -6.07
N ALA A 15 11.85 24.79 -4.88
CA ALA A 15 10.50 25.22 -4.53
C ALA A 15 9.99 26.32 -5.48
N LEU A 16 10.85 27.32 -5.76
CA LEU A 16 10.54 28.38 -6.72
C LEU A 16 10.26 27.83 -8.13
N ARG A 17 11.01 26.81 -8.56
CA ARG A 17 10.81 26.17 -9.86
C ARG A 17 9.47 25.43 -9.92
N VAL A 18 9.14 24.61 -8.92
CA VAL A 18 7.86 23.88 -8.88
C VAL A 18 6.69 24.85 -8.85
N ALA A 19 6.75 25.91 -8.02
CA ALA A 19 5.71 26.93 -7.97
C ALA A 19 5.49 27.61 -9.33
N LYS A 20 6.57 27.92 -10.06
CA LYS A 20 6.50 28.55 -11.39
C LYS A 20 5.99 27.60 -12.48
N GLU A 21 6.40 26.34 -12.45
CA GLU A 21 6.08 25.36 -13.51
C GLU A 21 4.71 24.70 -13.32
N LYS A 22 4.31 24.45 -12.06
CA LYS A 22 3.16 23.58 -11.72
C LYS A 22 2.15 24.21 -10.76
N GLY A 23 2.40 25.43 -10.29
CA GLY A 23 1.53 26.13 -9.34
C GLY A 23 1.82 25.81 -7.88
N ILE A 24 1.19 26.59 -6.99
CA ILE A 24 1.39 26.51 -5.53
C ILE A 24 0.81 25.22 -4.94
N GLU A 25 -0.34 24.76 -5.43
CA GLU A 25 -0.98 23.52 -4.99
C GLU A 25 -0.08 22.29 -5.23
N ALA A 26 0.61 22.25 -6.38
CA ALA A 26 1.58 21.21 -6.70
C ALA A 26 2.81 21.27 -5.77
N LEU A 27 3.26 22.48 -5.38
CA LEU A 27 4.33 22.65 -4.41
C LEU A 27 3.90 22.17 -3.01
N GLU A 28 2.69 22.49 -2.56
CA GLU A 28 2.17 22.03 -1.26
C GLU A 28 2.06 20.50 -1.20
N SER A 29 1.57 19.88 -2.27
CA SER A 29 1.50 18.42 -2.37
C SER A 29 2.89 17.77 -2.34
N ASP A 30 3.86 18.32 -3.10
CA ASP A 30 5.24 17.83 -3.12
C ASP A 30 5.94 18.03 -1.75
N MET A 31 5.71 19.15 -1.08
CA MET A 31 6.22 19.39 0.28
C MET A 31 5.65 18.41 1.31
N LYS A 32 4.34 18.13 1.27
CA LYS A 32 3.71 17.12 2.14
C LYS A 32 4.29 15.73 1.87
N ALA A 33 4.38 15.31 0.62
CA ALA A 33 4.92 14.02 0.24
C ALA A 33 6.38 13.84 0.70
N ARG A 34 7.22 14.86 0.48
CA ARG A 34 8.63 14.83 0.91
C ARG A 34 8.79 14.85 2.44
N GLY A 35 7.90 15.55 3.15
CA GLY A 35 7.91 15.60 4.62
C GLY A 35 7.52 14.27 5.27
N ILE A 36 6.52 13.57 4.71
CA ILE A 36 6.09 12.24 5.18
C ILE A 36 7.18 11.19 4.92
N LEU A 37 7.85 11.28 3.77
CA LEU A 37 8.79 10.26 3.28
C LEU A 37 10.27 10.60 3.53
N GLU A 38 10.56 11.70 4.25
CA GLU A 38 11.92 12.23 4.50
C GLU A 38 12.82 12.30 3.25
N LEU A 39 12.23 12.63 2.08
CA LEU A 39 12.92 12.45 0.80
C LEU A 39 13.93 13.56 0.49
N PRO A 40 15.14 13.22 0.01
CA PRO A 40 16.13 14.20 -0.40
C PRO A 40 15.71 14.96 -1.66
N LEU A 41 16.06 16.25 -1.72
CA LEU A 41 15.82 17.15 -2.87
C LEU A 41 16.44 16.66 -4.19
N ALA A 42 17.41 15.74 -4.14
CA ALA A 42 18.01 15.12 -5.31
C ALA A 42 17.00 14.30 -6.14
N MET A 43 15.87 13.90 -5.55
CA MET A 43 14.80 13.18 -6.23
C MET A 43 13.84 14.16 -6.91
N LYS A 44 13.92 14.26 -8.25
CA LYS A 44 13.38 15.37 -9.04
C LYS A 44 11.95 15.20 -9.56
N SER A 45 11.40 13.98 -9.61
CA SER A 45 10.07 13.69 -10.17
C SER A 45 9.26 12.72 -9.32
N TYR A 46 7.94 12.85 -9.37
CA TYR A 46 6.99 11.92 -8.75
C TYR A 46 7.13 10.49 -9.27
N ASP A 47 7.35 10.33 -10.57
CA ASP A 47 7.60 9.01 -11.16
C ASP A 47 8.89 8.39 -10.60
N GLY A 48 9.95 9.19 -10.42
CA GLY A 48 11.17 8.72 -9.78
C GLY A 48 10.99 8.37 -8.30
N MET A 49 10.07 9.04 -7.60
CA MET A 49 9.68 8.67 -6.23
C MET A 49 8.95 7.33 -6.20
N ARG A 50 7.99 7.13 -7.10
CA ARG A 50 7.25 5.87 -7.22
C ARG A 50 8.15 4.70 -7.62
N GLU A 51 9.07 4.93 -8.54
CA GLU A 51 10.08 3.94 -8.94
C GLU A 51 11.02 3.57 -7.77
N LEU A 52 11.51 4.56 -7.01
CA LEU A 52 12.31 4.27 -5.82
C LEU A 52 11.52 3.49 -4.78
N TYR A 53 10.28 3.91 -4.49
CA TYR A 53 9.40 3.23 -3.55
C TYR A 53 9.21 1.76 -3.97
N ASN A 54 8.85 1.52 -5.23
CA ASN A 54 8.69 0.18 -5.76
C ASN A 54 9.99 -0.62 -5.69
N MET A 55 11.13 -0.02 -6.01
CA MET A 55 12.44 -0.67 -5.90
C MET A 55 12.75 -1.07 -4.46
N LEU A 56 12.52 -0.19 -3.49
CA LEU A 56 12.75 -0.46 -2.07
C LEU A 56 11.82 -1.55 -1.55
N ALA A 57 10.52 -1.46 -1.87
CA ALA A 57 9.53 -2.47 -1.50
C ALA A 57 9.91 -3.84 -2.09
N MET A 58 10.22 -3.90 -3.39
CA MET A 58 10.64 -5.13 -4.06
C MET A 58 11.92 -5.71 -3.45
N ARG A 59 12.89 -4.87 -3.09
CA ARG A 59 14.11 -5.30 -2.40
C ARG A 59 13.81 -5.91 -1.03
N ILE A 60 13.02 -5.22 -0.21
CA ILE A 60 12.65 -5.71 1.13
C ILE A 60 11.93 -7.05 1.03
N VAL A 61 10.90 -7.15 0.18
CA VAL A 61 10.13 -8.39 -0.03
C VAL A 61 11.03 -9.51 -0.56
N SER A 62 11.85 -9.23 -1.57
CA SER A 62 12.75 -10.24 -2.15
C SER A 62 13.76 -10.75 -1.14
N THR A 63 14.34 -9.85 -0.34
CA THR A 63 15.30 -10.21 0.71
C THR A 63 14.64 -11.05 1.78
N ILE A 64 13.52 -10.59 2.38
CA ILE A 64 12.82 -11.33 3.45
C ILE A 64 12.34 -12.69 2.95
N LYS A 65 11.73 -12.74 1.75
CA LYS A 65 11.26 -14.01 1.17
C LYS A 65 12.43 -14.98 0.96
N THR A 66 13.53 -14.51 0.36
CA THR A 66 14.70 -15.35 0.10
C THR A 66 15.33 -15.88 1.39
N THR A 67 15.54 -15.01 2.39
CA THR A 67 16.13 -15.43 3.67
C THR A 67 15.21 -16.37 4.43
N THR A 68 13.89 -16.14 4.42
CA THR A 68 12.90 -17.04 5.03
C THR A 68 12.93 -18.42 4.37
N LEU A 69 12.86 -18.50 3.03
CA LEU A 69 12.92 -19.77 2.31
C LEU A 69 14.26 -20.49 2.51
N TRP A 70 15.38 -19.74 2.57
CA TRP A 70 16.69 -20.29 2.89
C TRP A 70 16.75 -20.86 4.30
N THR A 71 16.22 -20.16 5.31
CA THR A 71 16.13 -20.66 6.68
C THR A 71 15.30 -21.95 6.75
N LEU A 72 14.17 -22.02 6.04
CA LEU A 72 13.37 -23.24 5.95
C LEU A 72 14.14 -24.40 5.29
N TYR A 73 14.92 -24.11 4.25
CA TYR A 73 15.77 -25.09 3.57
C TYR A 73 16.91 -25.62 4.44
N ASP A 74 17.69 -24.71 5.04
CA ASP A 74 18.93 -25.01 5.73
C ASP A 74 18.68 -25.51 7.15
N LYS A 75 17.88 -24.77 7.94
CA LYS A 75 17.64 -25.08 9.35
C LYS A 75 16.60 -26.20 9.54
N TYR A 76 15.52 -26.17 8.77
CA TYR A 76 14.40 -27.09 8.93
C TYR A 76 14.40 -28.24 7.91
N GLY A 77 15.39 -28.28 7.03
CA GLY A 77 15.57 -29.36 6.06
C GLY A 77 14.49 -29.39 4.98
N TRP A 78 13.72 -28.31 4.79
CA TRP A 78 12.69 -28.28 3.77
C TRP A 78 13.33 -28.35 2.38
N ARG A 79 12.60 -28.97 1.45
CA ARG A 79 13.03 -29.16 0.07
C ARG A 79 11.92 -28.68 -0.87
N LYS A 80 12.15 -28.83 -2.17
CA LYS A 80 11.31 -28.31 -3.27
C LYS A 80 9.81 -28.27 -2.97
N LYS A 81 9.20 -29.40 -2.56
CA LYS A 81 7.75 -29.47 -2.31
C LYS A 81 7.31 -28.53 -1.19
N ARG A 82 7.87 -28.68 0.02
CA ARG A 82 7.50 -27.86 1.18
C ARG A 82 7.84 -26.38 1.00
N ILE A 83 8.96 -26.08 0.33
CA ILE A 83 9.34 -24.70 -0.02
C ILE A 83 8.31 -24.09 -0.97
N GLY A 84 7.93 -24.80 -2.03
CA GLY A 84 6.94 -24.33 -3.00
C GLY A 84 5.55 -24.15 -2.39
N ASP A 85 5.12 -25.09 -1.54
CA ASP A 85 3.83 -25.00 -0.85
C ASP A 85 3.80 -23.78 0.09
N PHE A 86 4.86 -23.57 0.88
CA PHE A 86 4.97 -22.40 1.75
C PHE A 86 5.04 -21.08 0.98
N GLU A 87 5.81 -21.03 -0.11
CA GLU A 87 5.86 -19.84 -0.96
C GLU A 87 4.48 -19.47 -1.52
N LYS A 88 3.71 -20.48 -1.95
CA LYS A 88 2.36 -20.28 -2.47
C LYS A 88 1.43 -19.73 -1.39
N GLU A 89 1.45 -20.30 -0.19
CA GLU A 89 0.65 -19.82 0.93
C GLU A 89 1.08 -18.44 1.41
N LEU A 90 2.38 -18.14 1.45
CA LEU A 90 2.87 -16.80 1.78
C LEU A 90 2.34 -15.76 0.81
N ASN A 91 2.38 -16.04 -0.49
CA ASN A 91 1.83 -15.13 -1.50
C ASN A 91 0.30 -14.96 -1.33
N ARG A 92 -0.43 -16.03 -0.97
CA ARG A 92 -1.88 -15.97 -0.69
C ARG A 92 -2.19 -15.08 0.50
N VAL A 93 -1.52 -15.30 1.64
CA VAL A 93 -1.68 -14.48 2.86
C VAL A 93 -1.37 -13.01 2.58
N CYS A 94 -0.33 -12.72 1.77
CA CYS A 94 -0.05 -11.34 1.36
C CYS A 94 -1.16 -10.75 0.47
N ALA A 95 -1.79 -11.55 -0.41
CA ALA A 95 -2.90 -11.10 -1.23
C ALA A 95 -4.15 -10.83 -0.38
N ASP A 96 -4.46 -11.69 0.60
CA ASP A 96 -5.61 -11.53 1.49
C ASP A 96 -5.57 -10.14 2.21
N CYS A 97 -4.40 -9.66 2.64
CA CYS A 97 -4.22 -8.31 3.23
C CYS A 97 -4.44 -7.14 2.25
N LEU A 98 -4.43 -7.42 0.95
CA LEU A 98 -4.60 -6.42 -0.11
C LEU A 98 -6.01 -6.44 -0.71
N GLU A 99 -6.71 -7.56 -0.60
CA GLU A 99 -8.06 -7.72 -1.12
C GLU A 99 -9.10 -6.98 -0.27
N LEU A 100 -10.12 -6.46 -0.96
CA LEU A 100 -11.22 -5.71 -0.36
C LEU A 100 -12.51 -6.51 -0.44
N ASP A 101 -13.30 -6.41 0.63
CA ASP A 101 -14.67 -6.87 0.64
C ASP A 101 -15.57 -6.03 -0.29
N ARG A 102 -16.80 -6.51 -0.47
CA ARG A 102 -17.79 -5.86 -1.35
C ARG A 102 -18.18 -4.44 -0.91
N PHE A 103 -17.83 -4.01 0.29
CA PHE A 103 -18.04 -2.68 0.84
C PHE A 103 -16.74 -1.86 0.94
N GLY A 104 -15.65 -2.34 0.34
CA GLY A 104 -14.36 -1.66 0.32
C GLY A 104 -13.59 -1.73 1.63
N GLY A 105 -14.03 -2.55 2.58
CA GLY A 105 -13.26 -2.90 3.77
C GLY A 105 -12.17 -3.92 3.45
N SER A 106 -11.07 -3.96 4.20
CA SER A 106 -10.10 -5.06 4.07
C SER A 106 -10.70 -6.35 4.63
N TYR A 107 -10.56 -7.48 3.92
CA TYR A 107 -10.96 -8.78 4.45
C TYR A 107 -10.19 -9.16 5.71
N VAL A 108 -8.91 -8.81 5.74
CA VAL A 108 -8.00 -9.00 6.86
C VAL A 108 -6.94 -7.91 6.84
N LYS A 109 -6.47 -7.52 8.02
CA LYS A 109 -5.39 -6.55 8.19
C LYS A 109 -4.11 -7.25 8.59
N VAL A 110 -2.96 -6.65 8.28
CA VAL A 110 -1.68 -7.24 8.71
C VAL A 110 -1.53 -7.18 10.23
N SER A 111 -2.14 -6.18 10.89
CA SER A 111 -2.23 -6.11 12.35
C SER A 111 -3.05 -7.26 12.95
N ASP A 112 -4.05 -7.80 12.26
CA ASP A 112 -4.83 -8.95 12.74
C ASP A 112 -3.94 -10.19 12.90
N TYR A 113 -3.06 -10.45 11.92
CA TYR A 113 -2.08 -11.54 12.00
C TYR A 113 -1.06 -11.34 13.11
N ALA A 114 -0.63 -10.10 13.35
CA ALA A 114 0.28 -9.80 14.45
C ALA A 114 -0.37 -10.03 15.81
N ALA A 115 -1.64 -9.64 15.98
CA ALA A 115 -2.40 -9.90 17.19
C ALA A 115 -2.55 -11.42 17.43
N GLU A 116 -2.92 -12.18 16.40
CA GLU A 116 -3.06 -13.64 16.50
C GLU A 116 -1.74 -14.32 16.83
N LEU A 117 -0.62 -13.92 16.20
CA LEU A 117 0.70 -14.47 16.49
C LEU A 117 1.19 -14.12 17.90
N LYS A 118 0.84 -12.95 18.42
CA LYS A 118 1.12 -12.57 19.80
C LYS A 118 0.31 -13.42 20.77
N GLU A 119 -0.98 -13.59 20.52
CA GLU A 119 -1.87 -14.38 21.38
C GLU A 119 -1.51 -15.87 21.39
N THR A 120 -1.27 -16.46 20.21
CA THR A 120 -1.12 -17.91 20.05
C THR A 120 0.31 -18.41 20.22
N CYS A 121 1.30 -17.60 19.84
CA CYS A 121 2.71 -18.00 19.77
C CYS A 121 3.63 -17.15 20.67
N ASP A 122 3.11 -16.13 21.36
CA ASP A 122 3.88 -15.11 22.08
C ASP A 122 4.98 -14.44 21.23
N VAL A 123 4.72 -14.30 19.93
CA VAL A 123 5.62 -13.59 19.01
C VAL A 123 5.24 -12.12 19.01
N ASP A 124 6.13 -11.29 19.53
CA ASP A 124 5.94 -9.85 19.56
C ASP A 124 6.41 -9.21 18.26
N LEU A 125 5.44 -8.91 17.40
CA LEU A 125 5.63 -8.07 16.21
C LEU A 125 5.20 -6.66 16.58
N ASN A 126 5.83 -5.65 15.96
CA ASN A 126 5.52 -4.25 16.26
C ASN A 126 4.10 -3.88 15.78
N PHE A 127 3.11 -4.16 16.64
CA PHE A 127 1.68 -3.99 16.36
C PHE A 127 1.32 -2.53 16.09
N GLU A 128 1.98 -1.59 16.76
CA GLU A 128 1.77 -0.15 16.56
C GLU A 128 2.13 0.26 15.13
N ILE A 129 3.31 -0.14 14.64
CA ILE A 129 3.74 0.13 13.26
C ILE A 129 2.79 -0.56 12.26
N LEU A 130 2.42 -1.82 12.51
CA LEU A 130 1.54 -2.57 11.60
C LEU A 130 0.13 -1.96 11.52
N SER A 131 -0.41 -1.49 12.64
CA SER A 131 -1.69 -0.78 12.69
C SER A 131 -1.63 0.55 11.94
N GLN A 132 -0.53 1.29 12.08
CA GLN A 132 -0.31 2.52 11.33
C GLN A 132 -0.26 2.25 9.81
N ILE A 133 0.40 1.16 9.39
CA ILE A 133 0.43 0.74 7.98
C ILE A 133 -1.00 0.45 7.48
N ASP A 134 -1.81 -0.27 8.26
CA ASP A 134 -3.21 -0.55 7.89
C ASP A 134 -4.04 0.73 7.74
N GLU A 135 -3.85 1.70 8.64
CA GLU A 135 -4.52 3.01 8.55
C GLU A 135 -4.09 3.79 7.30
N GLU A 136 -2.79 3.87 7.04
CA GLU A 136 -2.25 4.59 5.89
C GLU A 136 -2.72 3.97 4.58
N ASN A 137 -2.71 2.63 4.49
CA ASN A 137 -3.26 1.90 3.35
C ASN A 137 -4.75 2.19 3.14
N THR A 138 -5.53 2.21 4.22
CA THR A 138 -6.98 2.52 4.15
C THR A 138 -7.20 3.95 3.66
N LYS A 139 -6.45 4.93 4.19
CA LYS A 139 -6.54 6.34 3.80
C LYS A 139 -6.13 6.56 2.33
N ALA A 140 -5.11 5.86 1.86
CA ALA A 140 -4.60 5.99 0.49
C ALA A 140 -5.53 5.35 -0.56
N ARG A 141 -6.26 4.29 -0.21
CA ARG A 141 -7.17 3.58 -1.13
C ARG A 141 -8.42 4.40 -1.46
N GLY A 142 -9.00 5.13 -0.51
CA GLY A 142 -10.30 5.78 -0.69
C GLY A 142 -11.48 4.83 -0.43
N GLN A 143 -12.71 5.29 -0.64
CA GLN A 143 -13.92 4.50 -0.39
C GLN A 143 -14.44 3.85 -1.67
N TYR A 144 -14.54 2.51 -1.65
CA TYR A 144 -15.08 1.72 -2.75
C TYR A 144 -16.24 0.88 -2.24
N ILE A 145 -17.21 0.59 -3.12
CA ILE A 145 -18.25 -0.39 -2.89
C ILE A 145 -18.48 -1.11 -4.23
N SER A 146 -18.69 -2.42 -4.17
CA SER A 146 -18.97 -3.20 -5.38
C SER A 146 -20.32 -2.78 -5.96
N VAL A 147 -20.42 -2.80 -7.29
CA VAL A 147 -21.64 -2.41 -8.01
C VAL A 147 -22.80 -3.34 -7.63
N GLU A 148 -22.49 -4.61 -7.40
CA GLU A 148 -23.43 -5.63 -6.96
C GLU A 148 -23.99 -5.31 -5.57
N ALA A 149 -23.13 -4.88 -4.64
CA ALA A 149 -23.55 -4.46 -3.30
C ALA A 149 -24.44 -3.20 -3.35
N VAL A 150 -24.12 -2.23 -4.21
CA VAL A 150 -24.97 -1.05 -4.44
C VAL A 150 -26.33 -1.47 -5.00
N ALA A 151 -26.35 -2.32 -6.02
CA ALA A 151 -27.58 -2.82 -6.62
C ALA A 151 -28.45 -3.57 -5.61
N GLU A 152 -27.87 -4.44 -4.79
CA GLU A 152 -28.56 -5.14 -3.70
C GLU A 152 -29.22 -4.16 -2.72
N ILE A 153 -28.48 -3.12 -2.27
CA ILE A 153 -29.01 -2.08 -1.38
C ILE A 153 -30.20 -1.36 -2.02
N LEU A 154 -30.10 -1.00 -3.31
CA LEU A 154 -31.17 -0.32 -4.05
C LEU A 154 -32.42 -1.18 -4.20
N ARG A 155 -32.26 -2.47 -4.55
CA ARG A 155 -33.39 -3.42 -4.63
C ARG A 155 -34.07 -3.58 -3.28
N ASN A 156 -33.29 -3.71 -2.20
CA ASN A 156 -33.85 -3.79 -0.84
C ASN A 156 -34.61 -2.52 -0.42
N ALA A 157 -34.27 -1.37 -1.01
CA ALA A 157 -35.01 -0.11 -0.85
C ALA A 157 -36.19 0.06 -1.81
N GLY A 158 -36.47 -0.93 -2.68
CA GLY A 158 -37.54 -0.89 -3.69
C GLY A 158 -37.21 -0.07 -4.94
N LEU A 159 -35.92 0.15 -5.22
CA LEU A 159 -35.42 0.93 -6.36
C LEU A 159 -34.83 0.03 -7.45
N ASP A 160 -35.56 -1.02 -7.86
CA ASP A 160 -35.09 -2.03 -8.81
C ASP A 160 -34.66 -1.44 -10.16
N GLU A 161 -35.43 -0.50 -10.72
CA GLU A 161 -35.10 0.13 -12.00
C GLU A 161 -33.77 0.89 -11.95
N VAL A 162 -33.44 1.51 -10.82
CA VAL A 162 -32.18 2.23 -10.62
C VAL A 162 -31.03 1.23 -10.48
N ALA A 163 -31.24 0.12 -9.77
CA ALA A 163 -30.26 -0.95 -9.63
C ALA A 163 -29.89 -1.55 -10.99
N ASP A 164 -30.88 -1.85 -11.82
CA ASP A 164 -30.68 -2.39 -13.17
C ASP A 164 -29.96 -1.39 -14.07
N GLU A 165 -30.29 -0.10 -13.99
CA GLU A 165 -29.64 0.95 -14.78
C GLU A 165 -28.15 1.13 -14.42
N ILE A 166 -27.81 1.08 -13.14
CA ILE A 166 -26.41 1.17 -12.69
C ILE A 166 -25.60 -0.03 -13.22
N ILE A 167 -26.15 -1.25 -13.10
CA ILE A 167 -25.48 -2.46 -13.62
C ILE A 167 -25.25 -2.32 -15.13
N ARG A 168 -26.29 -1.95 -15.89
CA ARG A 168 -26.21 -1.77 -17.34
C ARG A 168 -25.11 -0.79 -17.75
N LYS A 169 -25.07 0.39 -17.10
CA LYS A 169 -24.05 1.41 -17.38
C LYS A 169 -22.64 0.92 -17.09
N VAL A 170 -22.44 0.13 -16.04
CA VAL A 170 -21.12 -0.41 -15.73
C VAL A 170 -20.70 -1.44 -16.78
N GLU A 171 -21.61 -2.31 -17.23
CA GLU A 171 -21.34 -3.28 -18.29
C GLU A 171 -21.02 -2.62 -19.64
N GLU A 172 -21.70 -1.53 -19.97
CA GLU A 172 -21.45 -0.76 -21.21
C GLU A 172 -20.10 -0.02 -21.24
N ASN A 173 -19.50 0.22 -20.07
CA ASN A 173 -18.23 0.96 -19.91
C ASN A 173 -17.05 0.08 -19.49
N ARG A 174 -17.23 -1.25 -19.51
CA ARG A 174 -16.21 -2.24 -19.16
C ARG A 174 -15.39 -2.68 -20.38
#